data_AF-A0A352ITX4-F1
#
_entry.id   AF-A0A352ITX4-F1
#
_cell.length_a   1.000
_cell.length_b   1.000
_cell.length_c   1.000
_cell.angle_alpha   90.00
_cell.angle_beta   90.00
_cell.angle_gamma   90.00
#
_symmetry.space_group_name_H-M   'P 1'
#
loop_
_entity.id
_entity.type
_entity.pdbx_description
1 polymer ?
#
loop_
_entity_poly.entity_id
_entity_poly.type
_entity_poly.pdbx_seq_one_letter_code
_entity_poly.pdbx_strand_id
1 'polypeptide(L)'
;MTELKNDRFLRALMRQPVDRTPVWMMRQAGRYLPEYRATRAKAGDFLSLCKNTPLACEVTLQPLERFPLDAAILFSDILTIPDALGLGLYFETGEGPKFRN
;
A
#
# COMPACT_ATOMS: atom_id res chain seq x y z
N MET A 1 -20.52 -3.30 13.52
CA MET A 1 -19.54 -2.75 12.55
C MET A 1 -19.54 -1.24 12.74
N THR A 2 -18.38 -0.63 12.89
CA THR A 2 -18.26 0.83 12.97
C THR A 2 -18.71 1.45 11.65
N GLU A 3 -19.48 2.53 11.75
CA GLU A 3 -19.99 3.27 10.60
C GLU A 3 -18.84 3.97 9.85
N LEU A 4 -18.83 3.87 8.52
CA LEU A 4 -17.84 4.53 7.67
C LEU A 4 -18.17 6.02 7.55
N LYS A 5 -17.23 6.88 7.95
CA LYS A 5 -17.37 8.35 7.83
C LYS A 5 -17.26 8.85 6.38
N ASN A 6 -16.55 8.10 5.53
CA ASN A 6 -16.43 8.38 4.10
C ASN A 6 -16.68 7.07 3.34
N ASP A 7 -17.72 7.04 2.53
CA ASP A 7 -18.15 5.90 1.73
C ASP A 7 -18.20 6.19 0.22
N ARG A 8 -17.70 7.37 -0.21
CA ARG A 8 -17.83 7.83 -1.61
C ARG A 8 -17.27 6.83 -2.61
N PHE A 9 -16.10 6.26 -2.30
CA PHE A 9 -15.45 5.26 -3.15
C PHE A 9 -16.35 4.04 -3.38
N LEU A 10 -16.95 3.50 -2.31
CA LEU A 10 -17.84 2.33 -2.39
C LEU A 10 -19.12 2.66 -3.16
N ARG A 11 -19.77 3.79 -2.85
CA ARG A 11 -20.99 4.22 -3.54
C ARG A 11 -20.76 4.45 -5.03
N ALA A 12 -19.66 5.10 -5.40
CA ALA A 12 -19.32 5.33 -6.80
C ALA A 12 -19.11 4.02 -7.56
N LEU A 13 -18.38 3.04 -6.98
CA LEU A 13 -18.22 1.70 -7.59
C LEU A 13 -19.55 0.97 -7.78
N MET A 14 -20.49 1.16 -6.85
CA MET A 14 -21.85 0.62 -6.93
C MET A 14 -22.78 1.44 -7.84
N ARG A 15 -22.30 2.49 -8.49
CA ARG A 15 -23.07 3.42 -9.34
C ARG A 15 -24.19 4.14 -8.59
N GLN A 16 -24.01 4.38 -7.30
CA GLN A 16 -24.93 5.16 -6.47
C GLN A 16 -24.57 6.65 -6.54
N PRO A 17 -25.54 7.56 -6.26
CA PRO A 17 -25.27 9.00 -6.22
C PRO A 17 -24.18 9.35 -5.18
N VAL A 18 -23.29 10.28 -5.54
CA VAL A 18 -22.22 10.83 -4.69
C VAL A 18 -22.17 12.35 -4.83
N ASP A 19 -21.69 13.04 -3.79
CA ASP A 19 -21.56 14.51 -3.77
C ASP A 19 -20.38 15.02 -4.61
N ARG A 20 -19.36 14.16 -4.83
CA ARG A 20 -18.21 14.42 -5.70
C ARG A 20 -17.61 13.10 -6.19
N THR A 21 -16.85 13.15 -7.28
CA THR A 21 -16.08 12.00 -7.75
C THR A 21 -15.00 11.63 -6.72
N PRO A 22 -14.96 10.38 -6.20
CA PRO A 22 -13.94 9.97 -5.24
C PRO A 22 -12.57 9.80 -5.91
N VAL A 23 -11.49 10.08 -5.16
CA VAL A 23 -10.11 9.99 -5.66
C VAL A 23 -9.23 9.17 -4.72
N TRP A 24 -8.43 8.29 -5.30
CA TRP A 24 -7.29 7.61 -4.70
C TRP A 24 -6.24 7.38 -5.80
N MET A 25 -5.00 7.03 -5.43
CA MET A 25 -3.94 6.84 -6.42
C MET A 25 -3.28 5.47 -6.27
N MET A 26 -3.09 4.77 -7.40
CA MET A 26 -2.23 3.58 -7.41
C MET A 26 -0.83 3.98 -6.94
N ARG A 27 -0.27 3.20 -6.01
CA ARG A 27 1.04 3.46 -5.38
C ARG A 27 1.11 4.79 -4.62
N GLN A 28 0.00 5.23 -4.01
CA GLN A 28 -0.04 6.40 -3.14
C GLN A 28 0.93 6.31 -1.96
N ALA A 29 1.18 5.12 -1.42
CA ALA A 29 2.26 4.87 -0.45
C ALA A 29 3.54 4.53 -1.22
N GLY A 30 4.43 5.51 -1.43
CA GLY A 30 5.61 5.29 -2.26
C GLY A 30 6.73 6.31 -2.11
N ARG A 31 7.84 6.04 -2.81
CA ARG A 31 9.12 6.77 -2.73
C ARG A 31 9.04 8.28 -3.02
N TYR A 32 7.94 8.77 -3.59
CA TYR A 32 7.73 10.20 -3.81
C TYR A 32 7.45 10.96 -2.50
N LEU A 33 7.05 10.24 -1.44
CA LEU A 33 6.88 10.79 -0.09
C LEU A 33 8.20 10.65 0.70
N PRO A 34 8.77 11.74 1.25
CA PRO A 34 9.96 11.66 2.10
C PRO A 34 9.70 10.83 3.37
N GLU A 35 8.52 10.92 3.96
CA GLU A 35 8.06 10.12 5.11
C GLU A 35 8.08 8.62 4.81
N TYR A 36 7.65 8.21 3.61
CA TYR A 36 7.74 6.81 3.17
C TYR A 36 9.20 6.34 3.09
N ARG A 37 10.09 7.18 2.54
CA ARG A 37 11.52 6.84 2.44
C ARG A 37 12.15 6.64 3.82
N ALA A 38 11.75 7.46 4.80
CA ALA A 38 12.21 7.34 6.19
C ALA A 38 11.72 6.04 6.84
N THR A 39 10.44 5.69 6.71
CA THR A 39 9.90 4.42 7.25
C THR A 39 10.52 3.21 6.58
N ARG A 40 10.69 3.25 5.25
CA ARG A 40 11.36 2.18 4.50
C ARG A 40 12.81 1.96 4.94
N ALA A 41 13.54 3.04 5.26
CA ALA A 41 14.91 2.92 5.76
C ALA A 41 15.00 2.19 7.11
N LYS A 42 13.94 2.25 7.95
CA LYS A 42 13.85 1.51 9.22
C LYS A 42 13.59 0.02 9.01
N ALA A 43 12.90 -0.36 7.93
CA ALA A 43 12.54 -1.75 7.63
C ALA A 43 13.66 -2.57 6.98
N GLY A 44 14.74 -1.92 6.53
CA GLY A 44 15.84 -2.54 5.80
C GLY A 44 15.49 -2.78 4.33
N ASP A 45 14.71 -3.81 4.05
CA ASP A 45 14.29 -4.17 2.69
C ASP A 45 12.78 -4.09 2.47
N PHE A 46 12.36 -4.23 1.20
CA PHE A 46 10.96 -4.07 0.80
C PHE A 46 10.06 -5.21 1.32
N LEU A 47 10.54 -6.45 1.30
CA LEU A 47 9.76 -7.60 1.76
C LEU A 47 9.62 -7.58 3.29
N SER A 48 10.67 -7.17 4.00
CA SER A 48 10.68 -6.91 5.44
C SER A 48 9.67 -5.82 5.81
N LEU A 49 9.55 -4.76 5.00
CA LEU A 49 8.52 -3.73 5.18
C LEU A 49 7.10 -4.31 5.03
N CYS A 50 6.85 -5.15 4.03
CA CYS A 50 5.56 -5.83 3.86
C CYS A 50 5.22 -6.79 5.01
N LYS A 51 6.23 -7.46 5.59
CA LYS A 51 6.07 -8.41 6.71
C LYS A 51 5.97 -7.74 8.07
N ASN A 52 6.27 -6.44 8.18
CA ASN A 52 6.20 -5.68 9.42
C ASN A 52 4.85 -4.93 9.52
N THR A 53 3.88 -5.52 10.23
CA THR A 53 2.52 -4.98 10.35
C THR A 53 2.47 -3.51 10.81
N PRO A 54 3.18 -3.09 11.89
CA PRO A 54 3.24 -1.68 12.27
C PRO A 54 3.73 -0.74 11.17
N LEU A 55 4.84 -1.08 10.51
CA LEU A 55 5.42 -0.22 9.48
C LEU A 55 4.58 -0.21 8.19
N ALA A 56 3.99 -1.36 7.81
CA ALA A 56 3.07 -1.47 6.69
C ALA A 56 1.80 -0.61 6.89
N CYS A 57 1.28 -0.58 8.13
CA CYS A 57 0.19 0.30 8.51
C CYS A 57 0.61 1.77 8.41
N GLU A 58 1.76 2.14 8.98
CA GLU A 58 2.30 3.51 8.94
C GLU A 58 2.38 4.04 7.50
N VAL A 59 3.02 3.31 6.59
CA VAL A 59 3.14 3.75 5.19
C VAL A 59 1.81 3.77 4.44
N THR A 60 0.83 2.95 4.85
CA THR A 60 -0.53 2.97 4.28
C THR A 60 -1.28 4.26 4.66
N LEU A 61 -1.03 4.79 5.86
CA LEU A 61 -1.69 5.99 6.39
C LEU A 61 -1.06 7.30 5.93
N GLN A 62 0.26 7.34 5.70
CA GLN A 62 0.98 8.55 5.26
C GLN A 62 0.31 9.35 4.12
N PRO A 63 -0.23 8.72 3.05
CA PRO A 63 -0.89 9.47 1.98
C PRO A 63 -2.21 10.13 2.42
N LEU A 64 -2.93 9.54 3.38
CA LEU A 64 -4.18 10.07 3.92
C LEU A 64 -3.93 11.26 4.86
N GLU A 65 -2.78 11.28 5.54
CA GLU A 65 -2.38 12.43 6.36
C GLU A 65 -2.02 13.64 5.51
N ARG A 66 -1.52 13.40 4.29
CA ARG A 66 -1.07 14.46 3.37
C ARG A 66 -2.14 14.94 2.40
N PHE A 67 -3.02 14.05 1.98
CA PHE A 67 -4.02 14.32 0.95
C PHE A 67 -5.39 13.79 1.40
N PRO A 68 -6.49 14.52 1.14
CA PRO A 68 -7.83 14.09 1.48
C PRO A 68 -8.37 13.04 0.48
N LEU A 69 -7.73 11.86 0.42
CA LEU A 69 -8.14 10.76 -0.46
C LEU A 69 -9.36 10.04 0.11
N ASP A 70 -10.18 9.47 -0.79
CA ASP A 70 -11.41 8.77 -0.40
C ASP A 70 -11.21 7.27 -0.11
N ALA A 71 -10.02 6.74 -0.35
CA ALA A 71 -9.68 5.35 -0.06
C ALA A 71 -8.21 5.15 0.32
N ALA A 72 -7.98 4.13 1.15
CA ALA A 72 -6.67 3.56 1.43
C ALA A 72 -6.51 2.25 0.65
N ILE A 73 -5.28 1.90 0.30
CA ILE A 73 -4.92 0.57 -0.20
C ILE A 73 -3.83 0.00 0.69
N LEU A 74 -4.00 -1.25 1.13
CA LEU A 74 -3.03 -1.96 1.96
C LEU A 74 -1.65 -1.94 1.28
N PHE A 75 -0.63 -1.52 2.03
CA PHE A 75 0.75 -1.71 1.59
C PHE A 75 1.14 -3.18 1.67
N SER A 76 1.31 -3.81 0.50
CA SER A 76 1.72 -5.19 0.33
C SER A 76 2.36 -5.36 -1.06
N ASP A 77 2.73 -6.59 -1.42
CA ASP A 77 3.23 -6.95 -2.74
C ASP A 77 2.42 -8.10 -3.35
N ILE A 78 2.25 -8.07 -4.67
CA ILE A 78 1.51 -9.12 -5.40
C ILE A 78 2.24 -10.47 -5.37
N LEU A 79 3.56 -10.48 -5.15
CA LEU A 79 4.38 -11.68 -5.10
C LEU A 79 4.40 -12.35 -3.72
N THR A 80 3.63 -11.84 -2.75
CA THR A 80 3.44 -12.48 -1.44
C THR A 80 2.88 -13.90 -1.55
N ILE A 81 2.04 -14.19 -2.55
CA ILE A 81 1.52 -15.54 -2.82
C ILE A 81 2.66 -16.48 -3.27
N PRO A 82 3.44 -16.17 -4.33
CA PRO A 82 4.66 -16.91 -4.67
C PRO A 82 5.67 -17.11 -3.53
N ASP A 83 5.88 -16.09 -2.69
CA ASP A 83 6.76 -16.18 -1.51
C ASP A 83 6.24 -17.24 -0.53
N ALA A 84 4.94 -17.22 -0.24
CA ALA A 84 4.29 -18.19 0.63
C ALA A 84 4.30 -19.62 0.05
N LEU A 85 4.33 -19.78 -1.28
CA LEU A 85 4.48 -21.07 -1.96
C LEU A 85 5.93 -21.59 -1.97
N GLY A 86 6.88 -20.86 -1.39
CA GLY A 86 8.26 -21.32 -1.25
C GLY A 86 9.10 -21.25 -2.54
N LEU A 87 8.72 -20.42 -3.52
CA LEU A 87 9.43 -20.30 -4.80
C LEU A 87 10.77 -19.54 -4.71
N GLY A 88 11.24 -19.19 -3.51
CA GLY A 88 12.52 -18.53 -3.30
C GLY A 88 12.55 -17.08 -3.80
N LEU A 89 11.50 -16.30 -3.53
CA LEU A 89 11.43 -14.88 -3.90
C LEU A 89 12.52 -14.06 -3.19
N TYR A 90 13.21 -13.19 -3.94
CA TYR A 90 14.10 -12.16 -3.43
C TYR A 90 14.02 -10.89 -4.27
N PHE A 91 14.47 -9.76 -3.73
CA PHE A 91 14.48 -8.48 -4.43
C PHE A 91 15.93 -8.02 -4.64
N GLU A 92 16.33 -7.90 -5.90
CA GLU A 92 17.63 -7.37 -6.30
C GLU A 92 17.54 -5.85 -6.47
N THR A 93 18.46 -5.11 -5.86
CA THR A 93 18.37 -3.64 -5.85
C THR A 93 18.64 -3.08 -7.24
N GLY A 94 17.64 -2.41 -7.82
CA GLY A 94 17.72 -1.82 -9.16
C GLY A 94 17.24 -2.75 -10.27
N GLU A 95 17.14 -4.06 -10.04
CA GLU A 95 16.67 -5.03 -11.03
C GLU A 95 15.25 -5.52 -10.78
N GLY A 96 14.77 -5.48 -9.53
CA GLY A 96 13.42 -5.91 -9.16
C GLY A 96 13.35 -7.33 -8.58
N PRO A 97 12.14 -7.93 -8.50
CA PRO A 97 11.96 -9.24 -7.90
C PRO A 97 12.48 -10.37 -8.80
N LYS A 98 13.08 -11.39 -8.17
CA LYS A 98 13.58 -12.62 -8.81
C LYS A 98 13.20 -13.84 -7.97
N PHE A 99 13.20 -15.00 -8.59
CA PHE A 99 13.02 -16.30 -7.92
C PHE A 99 14.32 -17.10 -8.01
N ARG A 100 14.66 -17.81 -6.92
CA ARG A 100 15.81 -18.72 -6.89
C ARG A 100 15.43 -20.02 -7.62
N ASN A 101 15.78 -20.09 -8.89
CA ASN A 101 15.80 -21.31 -9.69
C ASN A 101 17.25 -21.74 -9.91
#